data_AF-R8B8T5-F1
#
_entry.id   AF-R8B8T5-F1
#
_cell.length_a   1.000
_cell.length_b   1.000
_cell.length_c   1.000
_cell.angle_alpha   90.00
_cell.angle_beta   90.00
_cell.angle_gamma   90.00
#
_symmetry.space_group_name_H-M   'P 1'
#
loop_
_entity.id
_entity.type
_entity.pdbx_description
1 polymer ?
#
loop_
_entity_poly.entity_id
_entity_poly.type
_entity_poly.pdbx_seq_one_letter_code
_entity_poly.pdbx_strand_id
1 'polypeptide(L)'
;MNTEQYIVIDGLDELPDRERIDMVQFLVSIVDKSNDHTPGKIRLLLISQDLADMRKLMKTSAEILDLKTSDTEDDVKVFVDKRLERLKDRFDLSEQQTLQIRLLVLRGTNGKRNSTFAGAN
;
A
#
# COMPACT_ATOMS: atom_id res chain seq x y z
N MET A 1 -25.56 -21.75 -6.37
CA MET A 1 -25.03 -20.56 -5.69
C MET A 1 -24.17 -19.80 -6.69
N ASN A 2 -24.47 -18.52 -6.94
CA ASN A 2 -23.61 -17.67 -7.76
C ASN A 2 -22.58 -17.07 -6.81
N THR A 3 -21.42 -17.70 -6.70
CA THR A 3 -20.35 -17.22 -5.81
C THR A 3 -19.56 -16.15 -6.55
N GLU A 4 -19.58 -14.93 -6.03
CA GLU A 4 -18.68 -13.86 -6.48
C GLU A 4 -17.26 -14.19 -6.03
N GLN A 5 -16.29 -14.07 -6.93
CA GLN A 5 -14.88 -14.31 -6.66
C GLN A 5 -14.14 -12.98 -6.56
N TYR A 6 -13.41 -12.82 -5.47
CA TYR A 6 -12.53 -11.68 -5.25
C TYR A 6 -11.10 -12.16 -5.31
N ILE A 7 -10.26 -11.46 -6.07
CA ILE A 7 -8.84 -11.74 -6.22
C ILE A 7 -8.09 -10.47 -5.83
N VAL A 8 -7.17 -10.59 -4.87
CA VAL A 8 -6.29 -9.51 -4.43
C VAL A 8 -4.85 -9.95 -4.69
N ILE A 9 -4.09 -9.12 -5.39
CA ILE A 9 -2.67 -9.33 -5.65
C ILE A 9 -1.92 -8.12 -5.12
N ASP A 10 -1.01 -8.37 -4.19
CA ASP A 10 -0.13 -7.38 -3.57
C ASP A 10 1.31 -7.56 -4.03
N GLY A 11 2.10 -6.49 -4.02
CA GLY A 11 3.51 -6.51 -4.42
C GLY A 11 3.73 -6.68 -5.92
N LEU A 12 2.85 -6.15 -6.77
CA LEU A 12 3.00 -6.25 -8.23
C LEU A 12 4.36 -5.68 -8.73
N ASP A 13 4.91 -4.68 -8.02
CA ASP A 13 6.21 -4.06 -8.29
C ASP A 13 7.42 -4.96 -8.00
N GLU A 14 7.22 -6.11 -7.34
CA GLU A 14 8.28 -7.10 -7.11
C GLU A 14 8.57 -7.97 -8.35
N LEU A 15 7.67 -7.94 -9.35
CA LEU A 15 7.84 -8.68 -10.61
C LEU A 15 8.69 -7.89 -11.62
N PRO A 16 9.52 -8.58 -12.42
CA PRO A 16 10.16 -7.97 -13.58
C PRO A 16 9.14 -7.36 -14.55
N ASP A 17 9.50 -6.26 -15.21
CA ASP A 17 8.59 -5.45 -16.04
C ASP A 17 7.77 -6.28 -17.04
N ARG A 18 8.40 -7.21 -17.74
CA ARG A 18 7.73 -8.04 -18.74
C ARG A 18 6.74 -9.03 -18.12
N GLU A 19 7.16 -9.73 -17.07
CA GLU A 19 6.32 -10.71 -16.37
C GLU A 19 5.12 -10.03 -15.72
N ARG A 20 5.34 -8.83 -15.17
CA ARG A 20 4.28 -7.98 -14.62
C ARG A 20 3.21 -7.65 -15.66
N ILE A 21 3.60 -7.16 -16.83
CA ILE A 21 2.67 -6.81 -17.92
C ILE A 21 1.89 -8.05 -18.37
N ASP A 22 2.59 -9.15 -18.65
CA ASP A 22 1.98 -10.39 -19.15
C ASP A 22 0.96 -10.94 -18.14
N MET A 23 1.29 -10.93 -16.84
CA MET A 23 0.39 -11.36 -15.77
C MET A 23 -0.85 -10.47 -15.66
N VAL A 24 -0.70 -9.15 -15.65
CA VAL A 24 -1.83 -8.22 -15.53
C VAL A 24 -2.77 -8.36 -16.71
N GLN A 25 -2.24 -8.43 -17.94
CA GLN A 25 -3.06 -8.63 -19.14
C GLN A 25 -3.83 -9.95 -19.09
N PHE A 26 -3.18 -11.03 -18.64
CA PHE A 26 -3.83 -12.32 -18.48
C PHE A 26 -4.99 -12.25 -17.48
N LEU A 27 -4.78 -11.66 -16.30
CA LEU A 27 -5.82 -11.53 -15.27
C LEU A 27 -6.98 -10.65 -15.70
N VAL A 28 -6.70 -9.51 -16.34
CA VAL A 28 -7.73 -8.64 -16.92
C VAL A 28 -8.54 -9.41 -17.96
N SER A 29 -7.89 -10.20 -18.83
CA SER A 29 -8.61 -11.01 -19.82
C SER A 29 -9.55 -12.05 -19.20
N ILE A 30 -9.25 -12.57 -18.00
CA ILE A 30 -10.14 -13.49 -17.27
C ILE A 30 -11.36 -12.73 -16.76
N VAL A 31 -11.15 -11.53 -16.19
CA VAL A 31 -12.23 -10.67 -15.69
C VAL A 31 -13.15 -10.27 -16.85
N ASP A 32 -12.61 -9.85 -17.98
CA ASP A 32 -13.37 -9.44 -19.16
C ASP A 32 -14.24 -10.59 -19.70
N LYS A 33 -13.65 -11.79 -19.89
CA LYS A 33 -14.40 -12.98 -20.30
C LYS A 33 -15.51 -13.35 -19.32
N SER A 34 -15.27 -13.16 -18.02
CA SER A 34 -16.29 -13.39 -17.00
C SER A 34 -17.40 -12.34 -17.12
N ASN A 35 -17.06 -11.08 -17.37
CA ASN A 35 -18.03 -9.99 -17.49
C ASN A 35 -18.94 -10.14 -18.72
N ASP A 36 -18.45 -10.72 -19.81
CA ASP A 36 -19.28 -11.03 -21.00
C ASP A 36 -20.46 -11.97 -20.67
N HIS A 37 -20.31 -12.83 -19.65
CA HIS A 37 -21.32 -13.82 -19.27
C HIS A 37 -22.07 -13.42 -18.00
N THR A 38 -21.36 -12.90 -17.01
CA THR A 38 -21.89 -12.55 -15.69
C THR A 38 -21.07 -11.39 -15.13
N PRO A 39 -21.45 -10.14 -15.44
CA PRO A 39 -20.79 -8.94 -14.92
C PRO A 39 -20.59 -8.98 -13.41
N GLY A 40 -19.39 -8.62 -12.95
CA GLY A 40 -19.07 -8.50 -11.53
C GLY A 40 -18.84 -9.83 -10.79
N LYS A 41 -18.95 -10.97 -11.48
CA LYS A 41 -18.68 -12.30 -10.92
C LYS A 41 -17.23 -12.48 -10.47
N ILE A 42 -16.29 -11.83 -11.15
CA ILE A 42 -14.89 -11.77 -10.73
C ILE A 42 -14.52 -10.30 -10.52
N ARG A 43 -13.93 -10.00 -9.36
CA ARG A 43 -13.40 -8.68 -9.02
C ARG A 43 -11.92 -8.80 -8.69
N LEU A 44 -11.11 -7.94 -9.31
CA LEU A 44 -9.66 -7.94 -9.18
C LEU A 44 -9.20 -6.64 -8.54
N LEU A 45 -8.40 -6.74 -7.48
CA LEU A 45 -7.67 -5.63 -6.88
C LEU A 45 -6.16 -5.91 -7.02
N LEU A 46 -5.46 -4.99 -7.67
CA LEU A 46 -4.00 -5.02 -7.81
C LEU A 46 -3.41 -3.92 -6.93
N ILE A 47 -2.43 -4.26 -6.12
CA ILE A 47 -1.76 -3.35 -5.19
C ILE A 47 -0.27 -3.34 -5.53
N SER A 48 0.30 -2.14 -5.63
CA SER A 48 1.69 -1.92 -6.01
C SER A 48 2.18 -0.55 -5.58
N GLN A 49 3.50 -0.34 -5.63
CA GLN A 49 4.05 1.01 -5.72
C GLN A 49 3.60 1.72 -7.01
N ASP A 50 3.86 3.03 -7.12
CA ASP A 50 3.53 3.79 -8.32
C ASP A 50 4.41 3.34 -9.51
N LEU A 51 3.77 2.69 -10.48
CA LEU A 51 4.40 2.09 -11.65
C LEU A 51 3.83 2.74 -12.93
N ALA A 52 4.68 3.49 -13.64
CA ALA A 52 4.26 4.27 -14.81
C ALA A 52 3.72 3.40 -15.96
N ASP A 53 4.31 2.22 -16.16
CA ASP A 53 3.85 1.22 -17.13
C ASP A 53 2.47 0.68 -16.77
N MET A 54 2.21 0.39 -15.48
CA MET A 54 0.91 -0.08 -14.99
C MET A 54 -0.16 0.99 -15.12
N ARG A 55 0.14 2.26 -14.78
CA ARG A 55 -0.79 3.37 -15.03
C ARG A 55 -1.18 3.48 -16.49
N LYS A 56 -0.21 3.30 -17.40
CA LYS A 56 -0.46 3.34 -18.85
C LYS A 56 -1.32 2.16 -19.29
N LEU A 57 -1.01 0.95 -18.82
CA LEU A 57 -1.73 -0.28 -19.16
C LEU A 57 -3.18 -0.26 -18.65
N MET A 58 -3.40 0.23 -17.44
CA MET A 58 -4.70 0.17 -16.75
C MET A 58 -5.62 1.36 -17.03
N LYS A 59 -5.14 2.40 -17.72
CA LYS A 59 -5.86 3.67 -17.95
C LYS A 59 -7.27 3.50 -18.52
N THR A 60 -7.50 2.45 -19.30
CA THR A 60 -8.79 2.17 -19.96
C THR A 60 -9.56 1.00 -19.35
N SER A 61 -8.92 0.21 -18.50
CA SER A 61 -9.42 -1.11 -18.07
C SER A 61 -9.71 -1.20 -16.58
N ALA A 62 -9.26 -0.24 -15.78
CA ALA A 62 -9.54 -0.22 -14.36
C ALA A 62 -9.62 1.20 -13.79
N GLU A 63 -10.31 1.30 -12.66
CA GLU A 63 -10.20 2.45 -11.77
C GLU A 63 -8.86 2.38 -11.02
N ILE A 64 -8.12 3.49 -11.02
CA ILE A 64 -6.85 3.61 -10.31
C ILE A 64 -7.10 4.41 -9.04
N LEU A 65 -6.86 3.79 -7.89
CA LEU A 65 -6.98 4.41 -6.57
C LEU A 65 -5.59 4.74 -6.05
N ASP A 66 -5.25 6.02 -6.02
CA ASP A 66 -3.99 6.51 -5.46
C ASP A 66 -4.13 6.70 -3.94
N LEU A 67 -3.30 5.98 -3.17
CA LEU A 67 -3.17 6.22 -1.73
C LEU A 67 -2.18 7.36 -1.50
N LYS A 68 -2.68 8.52 -1.06
CA LYS A 68 -1.81 9.65 -0.70
C LYS A 68 -1.44 9.57 0.77
N THR A 69 -0.28 10.11 1.11
CA THR A 69 0.15 10.21 2.52
C THR A 69 -0.85 10.98 3.37
N SER A 70 -1.48 12.02 2.81
CA SER A 70 -2.54 12.79 3.46
C SER A 70 -3.74 11.94 3.87
N ASP A 71 -4.05 10.89 3.12
CA ASP A 71 -5.23 10.08 3.35
C ASP A 71 -5.04 9.16 4.57
N THR A 72 -3.79 8.91 4.95
CA THR A 72 -3.41 7.98 6.04
C THR A 72 -2.77 8.68 7.24
N GLU A 73 -2.54 9.99 7.18
CA GLU A 73 -1.70 10.68 8.17
C GLU A 73 -2.27 10.59 9.59
N ASP A 74 -3.57 10.81 9.74
CA ASP A 74 -4.23 10.76 11.05
C ASP A 74 -4.38 9.32 11.55
N ASP A 75 -4.64 8.35 10.66
CA ASP A 75 -4.68 6.94 11.01
C ASP A 75 -3.33 6.44 11.53
N VAL A 76 -2.24 6.88 10.89
CA VAL A 76 -0.87 6.58 11.34
C VAL A 76 -0.61 7.19 12.72
N LYS A 77 -1.04 8.43 12.98
CA LYS A 77 -0.90 9.05 14.32
C LYS A 77 -1.64 8.23 15.38
N VAL A 78 -2.91 7.91 15.13
CA VAL A 78 -3.75 7.13 16.05
C VAL A 78 -3.14 5.74 16.30
N PHE A 79 -2.66 5.08 15.23
CA PHE A 79 -2.00 3.78 15.34
C PHE A 79 -0.72 3.85 16.17
N VAL A 80 0.13 4.84 15.91
CA VAL A 80 1.40 5.05 16.63
C VAL A 80 1.14 5.32 18.10
N ASP A 81 0.18 6.19 18.42
CA ASP A 81 -0.17 6.54 19.80
C ASP A 81 -0.64 5.29 20.57
N LYS A 82 -1.56 4.52 20.00
CA LYS A 82 -2.04 3.26 20.58
C LYS A 82 -0.93 2.21 20.72
N ARG A 83 0.05 2.19 19.78
CA ARG A 83 1.18 1.26 19.84
C ARG A 83 2.18 1.68 20.91
N LEU A 84 2.38 2.98 21.10
CA LEU A 84 3.27 3.54 22.11
C LEU A 84 2.78 3.30 23.52
N GLU A 85 1.47 3.39 23.79
CA GLU A 85 0.90 3.00 25.10
C GLU A 85 1.35 1.59 25.48
N ARG A 86 1.24 0.63 24.56
CA ARG A 86 1.67 -0.76 24.78
C ARG A 86 3.19 -0.91 24.96
N LEU A 87 3.98 -0.09 24.26
CA LEU A 87 5.45 -0.13 24.37
C LEU A 87 5.92 0.49 25.68
N LYS A 88 5.28 1.58 26.10
CA LYS A 88 5.55 2.27 27.36
C LYS A 88 5.39 1.31 28.53
N ASP A 89 4.27 0.59 28.59
CA ASP A 89 4.01 -0.39 29.65
C ASP A 89 4.97 -1.59 29.57
N ARG A 90 5.27 -2.07 28.36
CA ARG A 90 6.13 -3.25 28.16
C ARG A 90 7.60 -3.02 28.49
N PHE A 91 8.10 -1.81 28.27
CA PHE A 91 9.51 -1.47 28.39
C PHE A 91 9.80 -0.40 29.44
N ASP A 92 8.81 -0.02 30.24
CA ASP A 92 8.88 1.03 31.26
C ASP A 92 9.48 2.35 30.72
N LEU A 93 8.97 2.78 29.57
CA LEU A 93 9.51 3.95 28.88
C LEU A 93 9.10 5.24 29.59
N SER A 94 10.04 6.16 29.74
CA SER A 94 9.73 7.52 30.18
C SER A 94 8.89 8.28 29.14
N GLU A 95 8.23 9.35 29.57
CA GLU A 95 7.48 10.24 28.66
C GLU A 95 8.40 10.80 27.55
N GLN A 96 9.65 11.13 27.90
CA GLN A 96 10.61 11.66 26.94
C GLN A 96 10.99 10.61 25.88
N GLN A 97 11.23 9.36 26.28
CA GLN A 97 11.51 8.27 25.33
C GLN A 97 10.30 7.97 24.43
N THR A 98 9.10 7.97 25.01
CA THR A 98 7.84 7.77 24.28
C THR A 98 7.65 8.86 23.22
N LEU A 99 7.88 10.13 23.59
CA LEU A 99 7.80 11.26 22.66
C LEU A 99 8.86 11.17 21.55
N GLN A 100 10.09 10.78 21.88
CA GLN A 100 11.15 10.61 20.88
C GLN A 100 10.81 9.52 19.86
N ILE A 101 10.34 8.35 20.31
CA ILE A 101 9.93 7.26 19.41
C ILE A 101 8.77 7.72 18.53
N ARG A 102 7.76 8.40 19.12
CA ARG A 102 6.64 8.97 18.36
C ARG A 102 7.12 9.85 17.22
N LEU A 103 8.00 10.81 17.52
CA LEU A 103 8.52 11.74 16.54
C LEU A 103 9.35 11.03 15.46
N LEU A 104 10.15 10.04 15.83
CA LEU A 104 10.94 9.26 14.87
C LEU A 104 10.05 8.47 13.90
N VAL A 105 9.02 7.79 14.42
CA VAL A 105 8.11 6.99 13.60
C VAL A 105 7.29 7.88 12.66
N LEU A 106 6.69 8.97 13.17
CA LEU A 106 5.90 9.90 12.35
C LEU A 106 6.75 10.67 11.33
N ARG A 107 8.04 10.90 11.59
CA ARG A 107 8.95 11.45 10.58
C ARG A 107 9.24 10.44 9.48
N GLY A 108 9.39 9.16 9.84
CA GLY A 108 9.64 8.08 8.88
C GLY A 108 8.46 7.80 7.93
N THR A 109 7.24 8.10 8.34
CA THR A 109 6.02 7.84 7.54
C THR A 109 5.80 8.85 6.40
N ASN A 110 6.49 10.00 6.42
CA ASN A 110 6.39 11.03 5.39
C ASN A 110 7.27 10.76 4.14
N GLY A 111 7.69 9.52 3.91
CA GLY A 111 8.39 9.10 2.67
C GLY A 111 9.80 9.68 2.48
N LYS A 112 10.33 10.47 3.43
CA LYS A 112 11.72 10.97 3.35
C LYS A 112 12.69 9.87 3.79
N ARG A 113 13.29 9.16 2.83
CA ARG A 113 14.55 8.45 3.05
C ARG A 113 15.53 9.42 3.73
N ASN A 114 16.08 9.02 4.86
CA ASN A 114 17.01 9.80 5.67
C ASN A 114 18.21 10.30 4.83
N SER A 115 18.13 11.52 4.30
CA SER A 115 19.27 12.26 3.78
C SER A 115 19.58 13.41 4.73
N THR A 116 20.06 13.11 5.95
CA THR A 116 20.93 13.97 6.80
C THR A 116 21.10 13.37 8.20
N PHE A 117 22.01 12.40 8.30
CA PHE A 117 22.91 12.26 9.46
C PHE A 117 24.34 12.27 8.89
N ALA A 118 24.72 13.38 8.30
CA ALA A 118 26.10 13.69 7.98
C ALA A 118 26.41 15.04 8.64
N GLY A 119 27.28 15.01 9.66
CA GLY A 119 27.95 16.19 10.19
C GLY A 119 27.34 16.79 11.45
N ALA A 120 27.67 16.20 12.60
CA ALA A 120 27.90 16.95 13.83
C ALA A 120 29.06 16.27 14.57
N ASN A 121 30.28 16.69 14.22
CA ASN A 121 31.41 16.76 15.15
C ASN A 121 31.66 18.25 15.39
#